data_AF-A0A356QLB3-F1
#
_entry.id   AF-A0A356QLB3-F1
#
_cell.length_a   1.000
_cell.length_b   1.000
_cell.length_c   1.000
_cell.angle_alpha   90.00
_cell.angle_beta   90.00
_cell.angle_gamma   90.00
#
_symmetry.space_group_name_H-M   'P 1'
#
loop_
_entity.id
_entity.type
_entity.pdbx_description
1 polymer ?
#
loop_
_entity_poly.entity_id
_entity_poly.type
_entity_poly.pdbx_seq_one_letter_code
_entity_poly.pdbx_strand_id
1 'polypeptide(L)'
;VVGVEVGHDQLASHLRSDPRVTCLEGLNARHMSTSEALLSTLAERPIDLAVMDVSFISQTLILHEIAALLPPSGQLLSLVKPQFELDPGALDKRGVVRDPRRYAEVEQKIRTACEQCGLAISHWQESPITGSDGNREFLLLASKP
;
A
#
# COMPACT_ATOMS: atom_id res chain seq x y z
N VAL A 1 -14.92 3.96 -5.68
CA VAL A 1 -13.48 4.01 -5.28
C VAL A 1 -13.32 5.08 -4.23
N VAL A 2 -12.70 4.74 -3.11
CA VAL A 2 -12.30 5.71 -2.08
C VAL A 2 -10.78 5.86 -2.16
N GLY A 3 -10.30 7.04 -2.50
CA GLY A 3 -8.87 7.37 -2.54
C GLY A 3 -8.46 8.04 -1.23
N VAL A 4 -7.34 7.62 -0.67
CA VAL A 4 -6.69 8.23 0.50
C VAL A 4 -5.37 8.82 0.03
N GLU A 5 -5.17 10.11 0.30
CA GLU A 5 -3.96 10.84 -0.11
C GLU A 5 -3.51 11.75 1.03
N VAL A 6 -2.20 11.81 1.29
CA VAL A 6 -1.61 12.69 2.29
C VAL A 6 -1.38 14.10 1.74
N GLY A 7 -1.15 14.22 0.43
CA GLY A 7 -1.06 15.49 -0.27
C GLY A 7 -2.41 16.13 -0.57
N HIS A 8 -2.35 17.19 -1.38
CA HIS A 8 -3.51 17.94 -1.88
C HIS A 8 -3.40 18.14 -3.39
N ASP A 9 -4.55 18.23 -4.04
CA ASP A 9 -4.74 18.52 -5.46
C ASP A 9 -3.99 17.57 -6.41
N GLN A 10 -3.73 16.33 -5.97
CA GLN A 10 -3.03 15.31 -6.77
C GLN A 10 -3.98 14.58 -7.73
N LEU A 11 -5.25 14.42 -7.35
CA LEU A 11 -6.22 13.70 -8.17
C LEU A 11 -6.63 14.52 -9.41
N ALA A 12 -6.48 13.91 -10.59
CA ALA A 12 -6.85 14.52 -11.86
C ALA A 12 -8.31 15.01 -11.88
N SER A 13 -8.55 16.18 -12.48
CA SER A 13 -9.83 16.89 -12.44
C SER A 13 -11.03 16.03 -12.86
N HIS A 14 -10.88 15.25 -13.93
CA HIS A 14 -11.95 14.37 -14.44
C HIS A 14 -12.33 13.24 -13.46
N LEU A 15 -11.37 12.71 -12.70
CA LEU A 15 -11.64 11.72 -11.64
C LEU A 15 -12.26 12.38 -10.41
N ARG A 16 -11.83 13.60 -10.08
CA ARG A 16 -12.39 14.37 -8.97
C ARG A 16 -13.87 14.71 -9.18
N SER A 17 -14.27 14.93 -10.43
CA SER A 17 -15.68 15.15 -10.79
C SER A 17 -16.51 13.88 -10.93
N ASP A 18 -15.91 12.69 -10.87
CA ASP A 18 -16.64 11.43 -11.06
C ASP A 18 -17.38 11.04 -9.76
N PRO A 19 -18.72 10.91 -9.78
CA PRO A 19 -19.49 10.60 -8.57
C PRO A 19 -19.17 9.22 -7.96
N ARG A 20 -18.49 8.34 -8.70
CA ARG A 20 -18.05 7.02 -8.21
C ARG A 20 -16.74 7.09 -7.42
N VAL A 21 -16.09 8.25 -7.41
CA VAL A 21 -14.81 8.50 -6.74
C VAL A 21 -15.03 9.42 -5.55
N THR A 22 -14.40 9.10 -4.44
CA THR A 22 -14.31 9.99 -3.29
C THR A 22 -12.86 10.05 -2.87
N CYS A 23 -12.28 11.24 -2.85
CA CYS A 23 -10.88 11.45 -2.52
C CYS A 23 -10.80 12.17 -1.17
N LEU A 24 -10.12 11.53 -0.23
CA LEU A 24 -9.84 12.06 1.10
C LEU A 24 -8.38 12.51 1.13
N GLU A 25 -8.17 13.81 0.89
CA GLU A 25 -6.86 14.46 0.87
C GLU A 25 -6.44 14.93 2.28
N GLY A 26 -5.14 15.10 2.50
CA GLY A 26 -4.58 15.40 3.82
C GLY A 26 -4.69 14.26 4.84
N LEU A 27 -5.09 13.05 4.41
CA LEU A 27 -5.26 11.90 5.29
C LEU A 27 -4.00 11.04 5.30
N ASN A 28 -3.33 10.97 6.45
CA ASN A 28 -2.18 10.10 6.63
C ASN A 28 -2.62 8.63 6.78
N ALA A 29 -2.18 7.78 5.86
CA ALA A 29 -2.50 6.34 5.85
C ALA A 29 -2.08 5.59 7.12
N ARG A 30 -1.18 6.14 7.95
CA ARG A 30 -0.78 5.57 9.24
C ARG A 30 -1.85 5.70 10.34
N HIS A 31 -2.88 6.50 10.10
CA HIS A 31 -3.94 6.82 11.07
C HIS A 31 -5.32 6.81 10.41
N MET A 32 -5.48 6.07 9.31
CA MET A 32 -6.70 6.12 8.51
C MET A 32 -7.85 5.31 9.11
N SER A 33 -7.57 4.24 9.84
CA SER A 33 -8.57 3.40 10.52
C SER A 33 -9.33 4.13 11.62
N THR A 34 -8.81 5.26 12.11
CA THR A 34 -9.45 6.11 13.11
C THR A 34 -10.01 7.41 12.53
N SER A 35 -9.92 7.61 11.20
CA SER A 35 -10.43 8.81 10.53
C SER A 35 -11.95 8.77 10.41
N GLU A 36 -12.65 9.72 11.05
CA GLU A 36 -14.11 9.84 10.98
C GLU A 36 -14.62 9.99 9.54
N ALA A 37 -13.91 10.77 8.71
CA ALA A 37 -14.28 10.97 7.31
C ALA A 37 -14.19 9.67 6.49
N LEU A 38 -13.13 8.88 6.69
CA LEU A 38 -12.99 7.59 6.03
C LEU A 38 -14.02 6.59 6.53
N LEU A 39 -14.17 6.46 7.85
CA LEU A 39 -15.13 5.53 8.45
C LEU A 39 -16.57 5.83 8.00
N SER A 40 -16.97 7.10 7.97
CA SER A 40 -18.29 7.50 7.45
C SER A 40 -18.46 7.14 5.97
N THR A 41 -17.42 7.37 5.17
CA THR A 41 -17.44 7.02 3.74
C THR A 41 -17.59 5.50 3.53
N LEU A 42 -16.88 4.69 4.32
CA LEU A 42 -16.91 3.23 4.23
C LEU A 42 -18.20 2.62 4.80
N ALA A 43 -18.85 3.29 5.74
CA ALA A 43 -20.16 2.88 6.25
C ALA A 43 -21.25 2.99 5.16
N GLU A 44 -21.20 4.04 4.34
CA GLU A 44 -22.11 4.21 3.20
C GLU A 44 -21.72 3.32 2.01
N ARG A 45 -20.42 3.14 1.79
CA ARG A 45 -19.85 2.38 0.67
C ARG A 45 -18.77 1.43 1.16
N PRO A 46 -19.17 0.24 1.65
CA PRO A 46 -18.25 -0.78 2.10
C PRO A 46 -17.28 -1.21 1.00
N ILE A 47 -16.10 -1.67 1.41
CA ILE A 47 -15.06 -2.16 0.51
C ILE A 47 -14.76 -3.62 0.81
N ASP A 48 -14.49 -4.39 -0.24
CA ASP A 48 -13.96 -5.75 -0.13
C ASP A 48 -12.53 -5.85 -0.66
N LEU A 49 -11.98 -4.73 -1.18
CA LEU A 49 -10.66 -4.64 -1.78
C LEU A 49 -9.97 -3.33 -1.42
N ALA A 50 -8.74 -3.43 -0.95
CA ALA A 50 -7.79 -2.33 -0.82
C ALA A 50 -6.68 -2.47 -1.88
N VAL A 51 -6.28 -1.34 -2.47
CA VAL A 51 -5.11 -1.25 -3.36
C VAL A 51 -4.12 -0.28 -2.72
N MET A 52 -2.88 -0.70 -2.53
CA MET A 52 -1.83 0.12 -1.92
C MET A 52 -0.64 0.29 -2.86
N ASP A 53 -0.39 1.53 -3.25
CA ASP A 53 0.83 1.97 -3.92
C ASP A 53 1.31 3.25 -3.22
N VAL A 54 2.34 3.10 -2.37
CA VAL A 54 2.84 4.17 -1.52
C VAL A 54 4.35 4.33 -1.69
N SER A 55 4.83 5.55 -1.52
CA SER A 55 6.25 5.89 -1.65
C SER A 55 6.76 6.55 -0.38
N PHE A 56 8.07 6.46 -0.12
CA PHE A 56 8.75 7.08 1.03
C PHE A 56 8.28 6.59 2.41
N ILE A 57 7.60 5.44 2.46
CA ILE A 57 7.13 4.82 3.69
C ILE A 57 7.21 3.29 3.58
N SER A 58 7.60 2.65 4.68
CA SER A 58 7.53 1.20 4.85
C SER A 58 6.07 0.77 5.01
N GLN A 59 5.61 -0.18 4.21
CA GLN A 59 4.24 -0.71 4.27
C GLN A 59 3.91 -1.32 5.62
N THR A 60 4.91 -1.79 6.37
CA THR A 60 4.75 -2.29 7.74
C THR A 60 4.11 -1.27 8.69
N LEU A 61 4.15 0.03 8.36
CA LEU A 61 3.52 1.11 9.12
C LEU A 61 2.06 1.38 8.72
N ILE A 62 1.55 0.69 7.69
CA ILE A 62 0.21 0.92 7.11
C ILE A 62 -0.62 -0.38 7.11
N LEU A 63 0.01 -1.56 7.03
CA LEU A 63 -0.69 -2.85 6.93
C LEU A 63 -1.75 -3.08 8.02
N HIS A 64 -1.48 -2.66 9.26
CA HIS A 64 -2.44 -2.78 10.37
C HIS A 64 -3.69 -1.90 10.14
N GLU A 65 -3.53 -0.71 9.58
CA GLU A 65 -4.62 0.20 9.26
C GLU A 65 -5.51 -0.39 8.15
N ILE A 66 -4.91 -0.98 7.11
CA ILE A 66 -5.66 -1.68 6.05
C ILE A 66 -6.39 -2.89 6.64
N ALA A 67 -5.71 -3.71 7.44
CA ALA A 67 -6.30 -4.89 8.06
C ALA A 67 -7.48 -4.54 8.97
N ALA A 68 -7.42 -3.41 9.68
CA ALA A 68 -8.53 -2.92 10.50
C ALA A 68 -9.76 -2.53 9.67
N LEU A 69 -9.54 -1.97 8.47
CA LEU A 69 -10.60 -1.49 7.57
C LEU A 69 -11.22 -2.57 6.68
N LEU A 70 -10.45 -3.62 6.32
CA LEU A 70 -10.97 -4.69 5.48
C LEU A 70 -11.95 -5.60 6.24
N PRO A 71 -13.06 -6.02 5.63
CA PRO A 71 -13.94 -7.04 6.19
C PRO A 71 -13.26 -8.43 6.13
N PRO A 72 -13.79 -9.44 6.85
CA PRO A 72 -13.42 -10.85 6.61
C PRO A 72 -13.56 -11.19 5.12
N SER A 73 -12.65 -12.01 4.59
CA SER A 73 -12.49 -12.29 3.16
C SER A 73 -12.10 -11.09 2.27
N GLY A 74 -11.92 -9.90 2.84
CA GLY A 74 -11.44 -8.73 2.12
C GLY A 74 -10.01 -8.91 1.60
N GLN A 75 -9.71 -8.29 0.47
CA GLN A 75 -8.44 -8.48 -0.25
C GLN A 75 -7.57 -7.22 -0.22
N LEU A 76 -6.25 -7.43 -0.26
CA LEU A 76 -5.25 -6.40 -0.45
C LEU A 76 -4.41 -6.73 -1.68
N LEU A 77 -4.39 -5.81 -2.65
CA LEU A 77 -3.39 -5.76 -3.71
C LEU A 77 -2.38 -4.66 -3.36
N SER A 78 -1.09 -5.00 -3.28
CA SER A 78 -0.07 -4.01 -2.92
C SER A 78 1.15 -4.08 -3.83
N LEU A 79 1.67 -2.91 -4.18
CA LEU A 79 2.94 -2.73 -4.89
C LEU A 79 4.04 -2.46 -3.86
N VAL A 80 4.86 -3.48 -3.58
CA VAL A 80 6.01 -3.40 -2.68
C VAL A 80 7.20 -2.81 -3.42
N LYS A 81 7.77 -1.77 -2.81
CA LYS A 81 8.90 -1.00 -3.33
C LYS A 81 10.11 -1.20 -2.41
N PRO A 82 11.02 -2.14 -2.71
CA PRO A 82 12.17 -2.48 -1.87
C PRO A 82 12.98 -1.28 -1.36
N GLN A 83 13.11 -0.23 -2.18
CA GLN A 83 13.83 1.00 -1.83
C GLN A 83 13.24 1.76 -0.63
N PHE A 84 11.97 1.53 -0.28
CA PHE A 84 11.32 2.11 0.90
C PHE A 84 11.20 1.13 2.07
N GLU A 85 11.57 -0.14 1.84
CA GLU A 85 11.53 -1.20 2.84
C GLU A 85 12.88 -1.49 3.47
N LEU A 86 13.96 -1.16 2.76
CA LEU A 86 15.34 -1.38 3.17
C LEU A 86 15.98 -0.12 3.77
N ASP A 87 16.99 -0.32 4.62
CA ASP A 87 17.78 0.79 5.18
C ASP A 87 18.52 1.57 4.09
N PRO A 88 18.84 2.87 4.30
CA PRO A 88 19.55 3.69 3.32
C PRO A 88 20.89 3.10 2.83
N GLY A 89 21.58 2.30 3.65
CA GLY A 89 22.81 1.61 3.26
C GLY A 89 22.64 0.56 2.16
N ALA A 90 21.40 0.10 1.92
CA ALA A 90 21.02 -0.82 0.86
C ALA A 90 21.08 -0.22 -0.55
N LEU A 91 21.02 1.11 -0.62
CA LEU A 91 20.68 1.84 -1.83
C LEU A 91 21.92 2.48 -2.44
N ASP A 92 21.94 2.56 -3.77
CA ASP A 92 22.93 3.35 -4.50
C ASP A 92 22.70 4.86 -4.33
N LYS A 93 23.57 5.68 -4.93
CA LYS A 93 23.45 7.14 -4.84
C LYS A 93 22.16 7.70 -5.48
N ARG A 94 21.45 6.88 -6.25
CA ARG A 94 20.19 7.20 -6.93
C ARG A 94 18.98 6.59 -6.23
N GLY A 95 19.16 5.93 -5.07
CA GLY A 95 18.06 5.28 -4.36
C GLY A 95 17.67 3.91 -4.93
N VAL A 96 18.53 3.29 -5.76
CA VAL A 96 18.27 1.97 -6.35
C VAL A 96 18.86 0.87 -5.48
N VAL A 97 18.14 -0.23 -5.28
CA VAL A 97 18.65 -1.38 -4.51
C VAL A 97 19.89 -1.97 -5.18
N ARG A 98 21.02 -1.99 -4.45
CA ARG A 98 22.33 -2.43 -4.97
C ARG A 98 22.46 -3.93 -5.14
N ASP A 99 21.86 -4.68 -4.23
CA ASP A 99 22.04 -6.13 -4.11
C ASP A 99 20.70 -6.85 -4.25
N PRO A 100 20.46 -7.55 -5.37
CA PRO A 100 19.23 -8.29 -5.59
C PRO A 100 18.93 -9.36 -4.53
N ARG A 101 19.94 -9.84 -3.79
CA ARG A 101 19.72 -10.81 -2.69
C ARG A 101 18.86 -10.22 -1.58
N ARG A 102 18.79 -8.89 -1.47
CA ARG A 102 17.93 -8.20 -0.49
C ARG A 102 16.45 -8.23 -0.83
N TYR A 103 16.06 -8.62 -2.04
CA TYR A 103 14.63 -8.76 -2.35
C TYR A 103 13.96 -9.86 -1.52
N ALA A 104 14.68 -10.95 -1.22
CA ALA A 104 14.18 -12.01 -0.35
C ALA A 104 14.00 -11.53 1.11
N GLU A 105 14.87 -10.63 1.59
CA GLU A 105 14.74 -9.97 2.90
C GLU A 105 13.47 -9.11 2.95
N VAL A 106 13.20 -8.32 1.90
CA VAL A 106 11.97 -7.51 1.78
C VAL A 106 10.72 -8.39 1.76
N GLU A 107 10.72 -9.46 0.95
CA GLU A 107 9.58 -10.38 0.88
C GLU A 107 9.29 -10.99 2.26
N GLN A 108 10.31 -11.48 2.96
CA GLN A 108 10.14 -12.07 4.28
C GLN A 108 9.62 -11.05 5.30
N LYS A 109 10.14 -9.82 5.28
CA LYS A 109 9.67 -8.71 6.14
C LYS A 109 8.18 -8.43 5.91
N ILE A 110 7.75 -8.32 4.65
CA ILE A 110 6.35 -8.04 4.30
C ILE A 110 5.43 -9.22 4.64
N ARG A 111 5.84 -10.47 4.37
CA ARG A 111 5.10 -11.67 4.79
C ARG A 111 4.85 -11.68 6.29
N THR A 112 5.90 -11.44 7.07
CA THR A 112 5.83 -11.42 8.54
C THR A 112 4.89 -10.31 9.03
N ALA A 113 4.99 -9.10 8.44
CA ALA A 113 4.13 -7.98 8.82
C ALA A 113 2.65 -8.22 8.46
N CYS A 114 2.37 -8.82 7.29
CA CYS A 114 1.02 -9.23 6.91
C CYS A 114 0.45 -10.26 7.90
N GLU A 115 1.22 -11.31 8.22
CA GLU A 115 0.81 -12.34 9.18
C GLU A 115 0.47 -11.73 10.55
N GLN A 116 1.30 -10.81 11.05
CA GLN A 116 1.05 -10.09 12.31
C GLN A 116 -0.23 -9.24 12.28
N CYS A 117 -0.64 -8.78 11.11
CA CYS A 117 -1.88 -8.02 10.91
C CYS A 117 -3.08 -8.90 10.58
N GLY A 118 -2.94 -10.23 10.53
CA GLY A 118 -4.01 -11.14 10.14
C GLY A 118 -4.32 -11.11 8.63
N LEU A 119 -3.33 -10.82 7.80
CA LEU A 119 -3.42 -10.89 6.33
C LEU A 119 -2.60 -12.08 5.82
N ALA A 120 -3.22 -12.95 5.04
CA ALA A 120 -2.57 -14.11 4.44
C ALA A 120 -2.20 -13.80 2.98
N ILE A 121 -0.91 -13.78 2.65
CA ILE A 121 -0.41 -13.57 1.28
C ILE A 121 -0.60 -14.86 0.47
N SER A 122 -1.40 -14.80 -0.60
CA SER A 122 -1.64 -15.90 -1.53
C SER A 122 -0.81 -15.81 -2.80
N HIS A 123 -0.35 -14.61 -3.17
CA HIS A 123 0.48 -14.38 -4.36
C HIS A 123 1.58 -13.36 -4.10
N TRP A 124 2.76 -13.61 -4.66
CA TRP A 124 3.90 -12.69 -4.69
C TRP A 124 4.60 -12.84 -6.02
N GLN A 125 4.79 -11.75 -6.75
CA GLN A 125 5.49 -11.75 -8.02
C GLN A 125 6.22 -10.43 -8.27
N GLU A 126 7.16 -10.44 -9.22
CA GLU A 126 7.73 -9.21 -9.74
C GLU A 126 6.68 -8.38 -10.50
N SER A 127 6.73 -7.05 -10.33
CA SER A 127 5.93 -6.11 -11.12
C SER A 127 6.35 -6.15 -12.59
N PRO A 128 5.40 -6.12 -13.56
CA PRO A 128 5.73 -6.11 -14.99
C PRO A 128 6.40 -4.81 -15.43
N ILE A 129 6.36 -3.77 -14.59
CA ILE A 129 7.02 -2.49 -14.82
C ILE A 129 7.98 -2.18 -13.67
N THR A 130 9.09 -1.54 -13.99
CA THR A 130 10.02 -1.00 -13.00
C THR A 130 9.56 0.37 -12.53
N GLY A 131 9.92 0.74 -11.30
CA GLY A 131 9.76 2.11 -10.82
C GLY A 131 10.52 3.11 -11.71
N SER A 132 10.15 4.39 -11.65
CA SER A 132 10.72 5.46 -12.49
C SER A 132 12.25 5.56 -12.43
N ASP A 133 12.84 5.21 -11.29
CA ASP A 133 14.28 5.25 -11.06
C ASP A 133 14.99 3.92 -11.41
N GLY A 134 14.26 2.97 -12.01
CA GLY A 134 14.75 1.64 -12.37
C GLY A 134 14.71 0.61 -11.25
N ASN A 135 14.06 0.92 -10.12
CA ASN A 135 13.88 -0.05 -9.04
C ASN A 135 12.97 -1.20 -9.49
N ARG A 136 13.40 -2.41 -9.15
CA ARG A 136 12.57 -3.62 -9.25
C ARG A 136 11.55 -3.61 -8.12
N GLU A 137 10.29 -3.77 -8.47
CA GLU A 137 9.15 -3.73 -7.53
C GLU A 137 8.38 -5.06 -7.59
N PHE A 138 7.55 -5.30 -6.58
CA PHE A 138 6.84 -6.58 -6.43
C PHE A 138 5.37 -6.35 -6.17
N LEU A 139 4.52 -7.21 -6.74
CA LEU A 139 3.10 -7.25 -6.48
C LEU A 139 2.80 -8.36 -5.48
N LEU A 140 1.96 -8.07 -4.50
CA LEU A 140 1.38 -9.08 -3.62
C LEU A 140 -0.16 -9.05 -3.69
N LEU A 141 -0.75 -10.22 -3.49
CA LEU A 141 -2.15 -10.40 -3.16
C LEU A 141 -2.24 -11.03 -1.77
N ALA A 142 -2.98 -10.41 -0.88
CA ALA A 142 -3.31 -10.95 0.43
C ALA A 142 -4.83 -10.94 0.66
N SER A 143 -5.30 -11.79 1.57
CA SER A 143 -6.68 -11.81 2.03
C SER A 143 -6.74 -11.81 3.55
N LYS A 144 -7.75 -11.13 4.11
CA LYS A 144 -8.10 -11.24 5.52
C LYS A 144 -8.93 -12.52 5.72
N PRO A 145 -8.45 -13.50 6.50
CA PRO A 145 -9.19 -14.74 6.76
C PRO A 145 -10.55 -14.51 7.42
#